data_AF-A0A1G3I8P2-F1
#
_entry.id   AF-A0A1G3I8P2-F1
#
_cell.length_a   1.000
_cell.length_b   1.000
_cell.length_c   1.000
_cell.angle_alpha   90.00
_cell.angle_beta   90.00
_cell.angle_gamma   90.00
#
_symmetry.space_group_name_H-M   'P 1'
#
loop_
_entity.id
_entity.type
_entity.pdbx_description
1 polymer ?
#
loop_
_entity_poly.entity_id
_entity_poly.type
_entity_poly.pdbx_seq_one_letter_code
_entity_poly.pdbx_strand_id
1 'polypeptide(L)'
;MAKSLKNIIRIHEWEVDEKRRKLGELLRLAEELEDQARRLEEELVREQAAARASPQEAGILYGNYAELVIMRRNHIAQSIARTEKEIAAARDILREAYRELKKYQVAQENREKREALELARKDQAFLDEVGLQSFRRKRA
;
A
#
# COMPACT_ATOMS: atom_id res chain seq x y z
N MET A 1 6.64 -27.16 14.41
CA MET A 1 6.51 -25.71 14.69
C MET A 1 7.03 -24.80 13.56
N ALA A 2 8.12 -25.11 12.84
CA ALA A 2 8.64 -24.24 11.75
C ALA A 2 7.64 -23.94 10.62
N LYS A 3 6.81 -24.93 10.25
CA LYS A 3 5.71 -24.73 9.28
C LYS A 3 4.67 -23.71 9.75
N SER A 4 4.48 -23.52 11.06
CA SER A 4 3.47 -22.58 11.58
C SER A 4 3.86 -21.12 11.37
N LEU A 5 5.15 -20.77 11.57
CA LEU A 5 5.60 -19.38 11.44
C LEU A 5 5.64 -18.93 9.98
N LYS A 6 6.07 -19.81 9.06
CA LYS A 6 6.00 -19.54 7.61
C LYS A 6 4.56 -19.34 7.12
N ASN A 7 3.61 -20.11 7.67
CA ASN A 7 2.19 -19.92 7.36
C ASN A 7 1.66 -18.59 7.90
N ILE A 8 2.04 -18.20 9.12
CA ILE A 8 1.66 -16.90 9.70
C ILE A 8 2.21 -15.74 8.86
N ILE A 9 3.48 -15.82 8.44
CA ILE A 9 4.09 -14.83 7.55
C ILE A 9 3.27 -14.69 6.27
N ARG A 10 2.89 -15.80 5.63
CA ARG A 10 2.08 -15.77 4.41
C ARG A 10 0.71 -15.12 4.60
N ILE A 11 0.08 -15.32 5.76
CA ILE A 11 -1.19 -14.67 6.10
C ILE A 11 -0.99 -13.16 6.20
N HIS A 12 0.07 -12.69 6.87
CA HIS A 12 0.35 -11.27 7.00
C HIS A 12 0.83 -10.62 5.69
N GLU A 13 1.51 -11.36 4.81
CA GLU A 13 1.81 -10.89 3.45
C GLU A 13 0.52 -10.62 2.68
N TRP A 14 -0.43 -11.54 2.74
CA TRP A 14 -1.74 -11.36 2.11
C TRP A 14 -2.51 -10.17 2.71
N GLU A 15 -2.48 -10.01 4.02
CA GLU A 15 -3.10 -8.87 4.71
C GLU A 15 -2.49 -7.52 4.27
N VAL A 16 -1.16 -7.46 4.12
CA VAL A 16 -0.45 -6.29 3.60
C VAL A 16 -0.88 -6.00 2.16
N ASP A 17 -0.96 -7.02 1.32
CA ASP A 17 -1.37 -6.88 -0.08
C ASP A 17 -2.82 -6.38 -0.20
N GLU A 18 -3.72 -6.87 0.65
CA GLU A 18 -5.11 -6.41 0.71
C GLU A 18 -5.19 -4.92 1.09
N LYS A 19 -4.49 -4.51 2.16
CA LYS A 19 -4.45 -3.10 2.59
C LYS A 19 -3.81 -2.20 1.53
N ARG A 20 -2.77 -2.69 0.84
CA ARG A 20 -2.13 -1.98 -0.27
C ARG A 20 -3.08 -1.81 -1.45
N ARG A 21 -3.86 -2.84 -1.79
CA ARG A 21 -4.90 -2.75 -2.83
C ARG A 21 -5.96 -1.72 -2.45
N LYS A 22 -6.41 -1.74 -1.19
CA LYS A 22 -7.39 -0.77 -0.71
C LYS A 22 -6.88 0.68 -0.78
N LEU A 23 -5.63 0.91 -0.40
CA LEU A 23 -4.98 2.22 -0.57
C LEU A 23 -4.92 2.62 -2.06
N GLY A 24 -4.60 1.68 -2.96
CA GLY A 24 -4.59 1.92 -4.40
C GLY A 24 -5.96 2.27 -4.99
N GLU A 25 -7.04 1.70 -4.46
CA GLU A 25 -8.42 2.09 -4.83
C GLU A 25 -8.73 3.53 -4.41
N LEU A 26 -8.37 3.91 -3.18
CA LEU A 26 -8.60 5.27 -2.69
C LEU A 26 -7.79 6.31 -3.45
N LEU A 27 -6.53 6.00 -3.79
CA LEU A 27 -5.69 6.88 -4.61
C LEU A 27 -6.27 7.10 -6.01
N ARG A 28 -6.78 6.04 -6.64
CA ARG A 28 -7.47 6.15 -7.95
C ARG A 28 -8.73 6.99 -7.84
N LEU A 29 -9.52 6.81 -6.79
CA LEU A 29 -10.72 7.61 -6.57
C LEU A 29 -10.37 9.11 -6.41
N ALA A 30 -9.30 9.44 -5.70
CA ALA A 30 -8.84 10.82 -5.56
C ALA A 30 -8.45 11.42 -6.93
N GLU A 31 -7.69 10.67 -7.74
CA GLU A 31 -7.31 11.09 -9.10
C GLU A 31 -8.53 11.30 -10.00
N GLU A 32 -9.51 10.39 -9.95
CA GLU A 32 -10.76 10.52 -10.71
C GLU A 32 -11.56 11.77 -10.30
N LEU A 33 -11.62 12.09 -9.00
CA LEU A 33 -12.30 13.30 -8.51
C LEU A 33 -11.56 14.58 -8.94
N GLU A 34 -10.23 14.58 -8.92
CA GLU A 34 -9.43 15.70 -9.44
C GLU A 34 -9.63 15.90 -10.95
N ASP A 35 -9.69 14.81 -11.72
CA ASP A 35 -10.02 14.86 -13.14
C ASP A 35 -11.43 15.42 -13.39
N GLN A 36 -12.40 15.00 -12.60
CA GLN A 36 -13.76 15.56 -12.66
C GLN A 36 -13.77 17.06 -12.36
N ALA A 37 -13.01 17.51 -11.36
CA ALA A 37 -12.87 18.93 -11.04
C ALA A 37 -12.26 19.72 -12.21
N ARG A 38 -11.19 19.19 -12.83
CA ARG A 38 -10.56 19.81 -14.01
C ARG A 38 -11.52 19.94 -15.18
N ARG A 39 -12.22 18.85 -15.52
CA ARG A 39 -13.20 18.84 -16.61
C ARG A 39 -14.34 19.83 -16.38
N LEU A 40 -14.83 19.92 -15.13
CA LEU A 40 -15.88 20.86 -14.78
C LEU A 40 -15.42 22.33 -14.95
N GLU A 41 -14.17 22.63 -14.63
CA GLU A 41 -13.61 23.97 -14.83
C GLU A 41 -13.46 24.30 -16.33
N GLU A 42 -13.00 23.34 -17.14
CA GLU A 42 -12.93 23.50 -18.60
C GLU A 42 -14.32 23.70 -19.24
N GLU A 43 -15.33 23.00 -18.75
CA GLU A 43 -16.73 23.15 -19.19
C GLU A 43 -17.26 24.54 -18.82
N LEU A 44 -17.01 24.99 -17.58
CA LEU A 44 -17.41 26.31 -17.11
C LEU A 44 -16.84 27.43 -17.98
N VAL A 45 -15.56 27.35 -18.37
CA VAL A 45 -14.94 28.35 -19.24
C VAL A 45 -15.61 28.39 -20.62
N ARG A 46 -15.97 27.23 -21.18
CA ARG A 46 -16.69 27.15 -22.46
C ARG A 46 -18.07 27.77 -22.35
N GLU A 47 -18.81 27.46 -21.29
CA GLU A 47 -20.16 28.02 -21.10
C GLU A 47 -20.15 29.51 -20.82
N GLN A 48 -19.14 30.02 -20.11
CA GLN A 48 -18.92 31.46 -19.98
C GLN A 48 -18.69 32.14 -21.32
N ALA A 49 -17.90 31.54 -22.21
CA ALA A 49 -17.66 32.07 -23.54
C ALA A 49 -18.95 32.07 -24.38
N ALA A 50 -19.72 30.99 -24.34
CA ALA A 50 -21.00 30.88 -25.04
C ALA A 50 -22.04 31.91 -24.53
N ALA A 51 -22.18 32.05 -23.22
CA ALA A 51 -23.06 33.05 -22.60
C ALA A 51 -22.69 34.48 -22.97
N ARG A 52 -21.39 34.79 -23.07
CA ARG A 52 -20.90 36.09 -23.54
C ARG A 52 -21.16 36.31 -25.04
N ALA A 53 -21.08 35.26 -25.85
CA ALA A 53 -21.29 35.33 -27.29
C ALA A 53 -22.76 35.49 -27.69
N SER A 54 -23.70 34.95 -26.89
CA SER A 54 -25.15 35.13 -27.07
C SER A 54 -25.84 35.57 -25.77
N PRO A 55 -25.76 36.86 -25.39
CA PRO A 55 -26.30 37.35 -24.13
C PRO A 55 -27.83 37.23 -24.00
N GLN A 56 -28.57 37.35 -25.10
CA GLN A 56 -30.03 37.34 -25.11
C GLN A 56 -30.64 35.93 -25.06
N GLU A 57 -29.83 34.89 -25.33
CA GLU A 57 -30.29 33.49 -25.28
C GLU A 57 -29.52 32.73 -24.20
N ALA A 58 -28.24 32.44 -24.44
CA ALA A 58 -27.40 31.68 -23.52
C ALA A 58 -27.10 32.45 -22.23
N GLY A 59 -26.96 33.77 -22.30
CA GLY A 59 -26.72 34.62 -21.12
C GLY A 59 -27.84 34.57 -20.07
N ILE A 60 -29.09 34.38 -20.49
CA ILE A 60 -30.25 34.28 -19.58
C ILE A 60 -30.20 32.98 -18.77
N LEU A 61 -29.80 31.88 -19.39
CA LEU A 61 -29.74 30.55 -18.75
C LEU A 61 -28.48 30.36 -17.89
N TYR A 62 -27.45 31.15 -18.13
CA TYR A 62 -26.14 31.00 -17.48
C TYR A 62 -26.20 31.13 -15.95
N GLY A 63 -27.10 31.95 -15.38
CA GLY A 63 -27.24 32.08 -13.93
C GLY A 63 -27.55 30.77 -13.23
N ASN A 64 -28.54 30.03 -13.75
CA ASN A 64 -28.92 28.71 -13.22
C ASN A 64 -27.80 27.67 -13.40
N TYR A 65 -27.11 27.72 -14.54
CA TYR A 65 -25.95 26.87 -14.79
C TYR A 65 -24.83 27.14 -13.78
N ALA A 66 -24.51 28.41 -13.52
CA ALA A 66 -23.45 28.80 -12.59
C ALA A 66 -23.74 28.33 -11.15
N GLU A 67 -24.99 28.42 -10.69
CA GLU A 67 -25.39 27.88 -9.38
C GLU A 67 -25.18 26.37 -9.29
N LEU A 68 -25.56 25.62 -10.33
CA LEU A 68 -25.35 24.17 -10.41
C LEU A 68 -23.85 23.82 -10.39
N VAL A 69 -23.02 24.57 -11.11
CA VAL A 69 -21.56 24.36 -11.13
C VAL A 69 -20.95 24.62 -9.76
N ILE A 70 -21.37 25.68 -9.06
CA ILE A 70 -20.91 25.97 -7.69
C ILE A 70 -21.24 24.79 -6.74
N MET A 71 -22.48 24.29 -6.81
CA MET A 71 -22.87 23.13 -6.01
C MET A 71 -22.02 21.89 -6.32
N ARG A 72 -21.80 21.59 -7.61
CA ARG A 72 -20.96 20.46 -8.05
C ARG A 72 -19.50 20.61 -7.59
N ARG A 73 -18.90 21.80 -7.73
CA ARG A 73 -17.54 22.08 -7.26
C ARG A 73 -17.41 21.85 -5.77
N ASN A 74 -18.36 22.34 -4.97
CA ASN A 74 -18.38 22.13 -3.53
C ASN A 74 -18.47 20.64 -3.19
N HIS A 75 -19.30 19.89 -3.89
CA HIS A 75 -19.45 18.45 -3.67
C HIS A 75 -18.16 17.67 -4.01
N ILE A 76 -17.53 17.97 -5.14
CA ILE A 76 -16.27 17.35 -5.54
C ILE A 76 -15.17 17.69 -4.53
N ALA A 77 -15.04 18.96 -4.13
CA ALA A 77 -14.04 19.39 -3.15
C ALA A 77 -14.21 18.69 -1.79
N GLN A 78 -15.46 18.55 -1.31
CA GLN A 78 -15.74 17.79 -0.08
C GLN A 78 -15.39 16.31 -0.23
N SER A 79 -15.67 15.72 -1.39
CA SER A 79 -15.35 14.32 -1.69
C SER A 79 -13.85 14.06 -1.76
N ILE A 80 -13.08 14.99 -2.35
CA ILE A 80 -11.61 14.95 -2.36
C ILE A 80 -11.10 15.01 -0.91
N ALA A 81 -11.50 16.01 -0.14
CA ALA A 81 -11.04 16.18 1.24
C ALA A 81 -11.39 14.97 2.13
N ARG A 82 -12.52 14.31 1.88
CA ARG A 82 -12.89 13.06 2.56
C ARG A 82 -11.98 11.90 2.13
N THR A 83 -11.80 11.72 0.82
CA THR A 83 -10.95 10.66 0.27
C THR A 83 -9.50 10.80 0.74
N GLU A 84 -8.97 12.02 0.82
CA GLU A 84 -7.62 12.28 1.35
C GLU A 84 -7.46 11.85 2.82
N LYS A 85 -8.47 12.09 3.65
CA LYS A 85 -8.48 11.59 5.04
C LYS A 85 -8.50 10.07 5.10
N GLU A 86 -9.30 9.44 4.23
CA GLU A 86 -9.35 7.98 4.11
C GLU A 86 -8.01 7.41 3.61
N ILE A 87 -7.33 8.08 2.68
CA ILE A 87 -5.98 7.74 2.21
C ILE A 87 -4.98 7.81 3.36
N ALA A 88 -5.00 8.88 4.16
CA ALA A 88 -4.11 9.03 5.31
C ALA A 88 -4.30 7.88 6.31
N ALA A 89 -5.55 7.58 6.67
CA ALA A 89 -5.87 6.46 7.54
C ALA A 89 -5.44 5.11 6.95
N ALA A 90 -5.68 4.87 5.66
CA ALA A 90 -5.27 3.65 4.97
C ALA A 90 -3.75 3.48 4.92
N ARG A 91 -2.99 4.58 4.79
CA ARG A 91 -1.51 4.56 4.86
C ARG A 91 -1.01 4.14 6.24
N ASP A 92 -1.64 4.63 7.31
CA ASP A 92 -1.27 4.25 8.68
C ASP A 92 -1.62 2.79 8.95
N ILE A 93 -2.79 2.32 8.52
CA ILE A 93 -3.19 0.91 8.61
C ILE A 93 -2.23 0.00 7.84
N LEU A 94 -1.80 0.41 6.65
CA LEU A 94 -0.83 -0.34 5.86
C LEU A 94 0.55 -0.38 6.53
N ARG A 95 1.01 0.75 7.09
CA ARG A 95 2.26 0.82 7.86
C ARG A 95 2.25 -0.15 9.02
N GLU A 96 1.11 -0.25 9.70
CA GLU A 96 0.96 -1.10 10.89
C GLU A 96 0.97 -2.58 10.51
N ALA A 97 0.34 -2.95 9.40
CA ALA A 97 0.41 -4.30 8.86
C ALA A 97 1.83 -4.70 8.44
N TYR A 98 2.58 -3.79 7.81
CA TYR A 98 3.99 -4.03 7.50
C TYR A 98 4.85 -4.25 8.75
N ARG A 99 4.59 -3.50 9.83
CA ARG A 99 5.30 -3.69 11.11
C ARG A 99 5.04 -5.08 11.68
N GLU A 100 3.78 -5.54 11.67
CA GLU A 100 3.43 -6.87 12.18
C GLU A 100 4.03 -7.98 11.31
N LEU A 101 3.95 -7.87 9.98
CA LEU A 101 4.63 -8.79 9.07
C LEU A 101 6.15 -8.85 9.36
N LYS A 102 6.79 -7.71 9.55
CA LYS A 102 8.24 -7.64 9.76
C LYS A 102 8.66 -8.32 11.06
N LYS A 103 7.86 -8.22 12.12
CA LYS A 103 8.09 -8.92 13.40
C LYS A 103 8.16 -10.43 13.20
N TYR A 104 7.22 -11.02 12.45
CA TYR A 104 7.24 -12.45 12.17
C TYR A 104 8.40 -12.86 11.26
N GLN A 105 8.73 -12.06 10.26
CA GLN A 105 9.90 -12.30 9.39
C GLN A 105 11.20 -12.32 10.20
N VAL A 106 11.43 -11.34 11.09
CA VAL A 106 12.61 -11.29 11.96
C VAL A 106 12.66 -12.49 12.90
N ALA A 107 11.52 -12.89 13.46
CA ALA A 107 11.45 -14.09 14.31
C ALA A 107 11.84 -15.36 13.54
N GLN A 108 11.38 -15.51 12.30
CA GLN A 108 11.74 -16.63 11.43
C GLN A 108 13.22 -16.60 11.04
N GLU A 109 13.76 -15.45 10.68
CA GLU A 109 15.18 -15.29 10.34
C GLU A 109 16.09 -15.65 11.52
N ASN A 110 15.78 -15.17 12.72
CA ASN A 110 16.53 -15.49 13.93
C ASN A 110 16.50 -16.98 14.25
N ARG A 111 15.36 -17.65 13.99
CA ARG A 111 15.24 -19.09 14.15
C ARG A 111 16.11 -19.84 13.14
N GLU A 112 16.04 -19.49 11.87
CA GLU A 112 16.84 -20.13 10.82
C GLU A 112 18.35 -19.96 11.08
N LYS A 113 18.78 -18.78 11.57
CA LYS A 113 20.16 -18.55 12.02
C LYS A 113 20.57 -19.48 13.17
N ARG A 114 19.70 -19.67 14.17
CA ARG A 114 19.98 -20.58 15.30
C ARG A 114 20.10 -22.03 14.83
N GLU A 115 19.17 -22.49 14.00
CA GLU A 115 19.17 -23.84 13.44
C GLU A 115 20.44 -24.09 12.59
N ALA A 116 20.86 -23.11 11.78
CA ALA A 116 22.10 -23.19 11.00
C ALA A 116 23.36 -23.25 11.88
N LEU A 117 23.43 -22.44 12.95
CA LEU A 117 24.55 -22.46 13.89
C LEU A 117 24.64 -23.80 14.65
N GLU A 118 23.50 -24.37 15.05
CA GLU A 118 23.47 -25.68 15.69
C GLU A 118 23.93 -26.79 14.76
N LEU A 119 23.51 -26.76 13.49
CA LEU A 119 23.96 -27.71 12.48
C LEU A 119 25.48 -27.61 12.25
N ALA A 120 25.99 -26.40 12.03
CA ALA A 120 27.42 -26.16 11.85
C ALA A 120 28.26 -26.64 13.04
N ARG A 121 27.76 -26.46 14.28
CA ARG A 121 28.42 -26.98 15.49
C ARG A 121 28.46 -28.51 15.52
N LYS A 122 27.37 -29.18 15.14
CA LYS A 122 27.31 -30.65 15.08
C LYS A 122 28.24 -31.20 14.00
N ASP A 123 28.25 -30.58 12.83
CA ASP A 123 29.11 -30.96 11.73
C ASP A 123 30.59 -30.80 12.09
N GLN A 124 30.96 -29.68 12.72
CA GLN A 124 32.33 -29.46 13.20
C GLN A 124 32.75 -30.52 14.23
N ALA A 125 31.91 -30.82 15.21
CA ALA A 125 32.21 -31.84 16.22
C ALA A 125 32.40 -33.24 15.61
N PHE A 126 31.59 -33.58 14.60
CA PHE A 126 31.74 -34.83 13.86
C PHE A 126 33.04 -34.89 13.06
N LEU A 127 33.40 -33.81 12.36
CA LEU A 127 34.66 -33.72 11.60
C LEU A 127 35.88 -33.82 12.52
N ASP A 128 35.83 -33.18 13.68
CA ASP A 128 36.90 -33.25 14.69
C ASP A 128 37.07 -34.70 15.20
N GLU A 129 35.96 -35.41 15.48
CA GLU A 129 36.00 -36.81 15.89
C GLU A 129 36.62 -37.71 14.82
N VAL A 130 36.21 -37.57 13.55
CA VAL A 130 36.76 -38.32 12.41
C VAL A 130 38.25 -38.04 12.24
N GLY A 131 38.66 -36.77 12.39
CA GLY A 131 40.07 -36.35 12.35
C GLY A 131 40.90 -37.03 13.45
N LEU A 132 40.40 -37.06 14.68
CA LEU A 132 41.06 -37.72 15.81
C LEU A 132 41.18 -39.24 15.62
N GLN A 133 40.10 -39.90 15.15
CA GLN A 133 40.13 -41.33 14.86
C GLN A 133 41.14 -41.67 13.75
N SER A 134 41.18 -40.87 12.69
CA SER A 134 42.11 -41.05 11.57
C SER A 134 43.57 -40.86 12.01
N PHE A 135 43.84 -39.87 12.85
CA PHE A 135 45.17 -39.67 13.43
C PHE A 135 45.60 -40.84 14.31
N ARG A 136 44.71 -41.36 15.17
CA ARG A 136 44.99 -42.54 16.01
C ARG A 136 45.32 -43.77 15.16
N ARG A 137 44.58 -44.02 14.07
CA ARG A 137 44.82 -45.16 13.17
C ARG A 137 46.16 -45.08 12.42
N LYS A 138 46.67 -43.90 12.10
CA LYS A 138 47.98 -43.73 11.45
C LYS A 138 49.17 -43.93 12.39
N ARG A 139 48.93 -43.88 13.71
CA ARG A 139 49.97 -43.90 14.73
C ARG A 139 50.10 -45.25 15.45
N ALA A 140 49.15 -46.16 15.20
CA ALA A 140 49.20 -47.58 15.55
C ALA A 140 49.78 -48.37 14.38
#